data_AF-A0A379Y0G1-F1
#
_entry.id   AF-A0A379Y0G1-F1
#
_cell.length_a   1.000
_cell.length_b   1.000
_cell.length_c   1.000
_cell.angle_alpha   90.00
_cell.angle_beta   90.00
_cell.angle_gamma   90.00
#
_symmetry.space_group_name_H-M   'P 1'
#
loop_
_entity.id
_entity.type
_entity.pdbx_description
1 polymer ?
#
loop_
_entity_poly.entity_id
_entity_poly.type
_entity_poly.pdbx_seq_one_letter_code
_entity_poly.pdbx_strand_id
1 'polypeptide(L)'
;MIYAYYKAADLPMAQASIDRFMRLNPTHPNIDYVMYMRGLTDMALDDSALQGFFGVDRSDRDPQHARAAFRDFSQLIQQYPNSQYATDANKRLVYLKDRLAKYELSVAEYYTKRGAYVAVVNRAEQMLREFPDTKATHDVLPLMENAYKQLQLNGQADKVAKVIAANPQ
;
A
#
# COMPACT_ATOMS: atom_id res chain seq x y z
N MET A 1 25.96 11.45 1.27
CA MET A 1 25.49 11.63 -0.11
C MET A 1 24.01 11.28 -0.28
N ILE A 2 23.56 10.07 0.10
CA ILE A 2 22.13 9.65 0.03
C ILE A 2 21.17 10.71 0.64
N TYR A 3 21.44 11.16 1.87
CA TYR A 3 20.64 12.18 2.54
C TYR A 3 20.53 13.49 1.74
N ALA A 4 21.63 13.92 1.11
CA ALA A 4 21.67 15.16 0.35
C ALA A 4 20.80 15.06 -0.91
N TYR A 5 20.87 13.95 -1.66
CA TYR A 5 20.01 13.72 -2.82
C TYR A 5 18.53 13.69 -2.44
N TYR A 6 18.18 12.95 -1.38
CA TYR A 6 16.80 12.92 -0.87
C TYR A 6 16.30 14.32 -0.51
N LYS A 7 17.10 15.11 0.21
CA LYS A 7 16.74 16.48 0.60
C LYS A 7 16.67 17.46 -0.56
N ALA A 8 17.45 17.23 -1.61
CA ALA A 8 17.39 17.99 -2.85
C ALA A 8 16.24 17.56 -3.79
N ALA A 9 15.41 16.59 -3.36
CA ALA A 9 14.38 15.94 -4.18
C ALA A 9 14.92 15.25 -5.45
N ASP A 10 16.22 14.94 -5.49
CA ASP A 10 16.83 14.11 -6.51
C ASP A 10 16.68 12.63 -6.13
N LEU A 11 15.42 12.19 -6.12
CA LEU A 11 15.02 10.85 -5.69
C LEU A 11 15.64 9.73 -6.56
N PRO A 12 15.75 9.86 -7.89
CA PRO A 12 16.43 8.86 -8.71
C PRO A 12 17.91 8.67 -8.33
N MET A 13 18.65 9.77 -8.08
CA MET A 13 20.04 9.66 -7.62
C MET A 13 20.15 9.12 -6.20
N ALA A 14 19.18 9.44 -5.33
CA ALA A 14 19.09 8.84 -4.00
C ALA A 14 18.93 7.32 -4.09
N GLN A 15 17.97 6.82 -4.88
CA GLN A 15 17.76 5.38 -5.10
C GLN A 15 19.01 4.69 -5.66
N ALA A 16 19.61 5.23 -6.73
CA ALA A 16 20.81 4.65 -7.33
C ALA A 16 21.98 4.58 -6.33
N SER A 17 22.13 5.61 -5.49
CA SER A 17 23.14 5.65 -4.44
C SER A 17 22.87 4.63 -3.34
N ILE A 18 21.61 4.47 -2.93
CA ILE A 18 21.16 3.50 -1.94
C ILE A 18 21.43 2.08 -2.44
N ASP A 19 20.97 1.74 -3.65
CA ASP A 19 21.14 0.40 -4.23
C ASP A 19 22.61 0.03 -4.36
N ARG A 20 23.46 0.98 -4.79
CA ARG A 20 24.90 0.78 -4.85
C ARG A 20 25.49 0.56 -3.46
N PHE A 21 25.08 1.34 -2.46
CA PHE A 21 25.60 1.21 -1.10
C PHE A 21 25.24 -0.16 -0.50
N MET A 22 23.97 -0.58 -0.59
CA MET A 22 23.50 -1.85 -0.05
C MET A 22 24.19 -3.04 -0.71
N ARG A 23 24.45 -2.97 -2.03
CA ARG A 23 25.16 -4.02 -2.77
C ARG A 23 26.64 -4.14 -2.37
N LEU A 24 27.32 -3.01 -2.18
CA LEU A 24 28.74 -2.99 -1.88
C LEU A 24 29.04 -3.19 -0.38
N ASN A 25 28.10 -2.86 0.51
CA ASN A 25 28.29 -2.87 1.96
C ASN A 25 27.11 -3.52 2.71
N PRO A 26 26.76 -4.79 2.40
CA PRO A 26 25.56 -5.42 2.97
C PRO A 26 25.61 -5.60 4.50
N THR A 27 26.81 -5.68 5.08
CA THR A 27 27.02 -5.86 6.54
C THR A 27 27.40 -4.57 7.26
N HIS A 28 27.20 -3.41 6.63
CA HIS A 28 27.55 -2.13 7.24
C HIS A 28 26.73 -1.88 8.52
N PRO A 29 27.32 -1.36 9.61
CA PRO A 29 26.60 -1.15 10.87
C PRO A 29 25.34 -0.29 10.76
N ASN A 30 25.33 0.69 9.85
CA ASN A 30 24.21 1.61 9.59
C ASN A 30 23.38 1.23 8.35
N ILE A 31 23.32 -0.05 7.99
CA ILE A 31 22.54 -0.50 6.83
C ILE A 31 21.03 -0.30 7.03
N ASP A 32 20.58 -0.33 8.28
CA ASP A 32 19.21 -0.03 8.70
C ASP A 32 18.78 1.40 8.31
N TYR A 33 19.66 2.39 8.48
CA TYR A 33 19.44 3.76 7.99
C TYR A 33 19.26 3.79 6.47
N VAL A 34 20.06 3.04 5.73
CA VAL A 34 20.02 3.02 4.27
C VAL A 34 18.73 2.35 3.77
N MET A 35 18.29 1.26 4.40
CA MET A 35 16.99 0.64 4.14
C MET A 35 15.84 1.60 4.43
N TYR A 36 15.90 2.31 5.56
CA TYR A 36 14.91 3.33 5.91
C TYR A 36 14.86 4.46 4.87
N MET A 37 16.00 4.96 4.43
CA MET A 37 16.07 5.98 3.37
C MET A 37 15.53 5.48 2.03
N ARG A 38 15.65 4.18 1.73
CA ARG A 38 15.07 3.58 0.53
C ARG A 38 13.55 3.68 0.55
N GLY A 39 12.93 3.22 1.64
CA GLY A 39 11.49 3.32 1.83
C GLY A 39 10.99 4.77 1.81
N LEU A 40 11.73 5.71 2.40
CA LEU A 40 11.40 7.13 2.32
C LEU A 40 11.47 7.68 0.89
N THR A 41 12.48 7.27 0.12
CA THR A 41 12.67 7.73 -1.25
C THR A 41 11.56 7.20 -2.15
N ASP A 42 11.18 5.92 -2.01
CA ASP A 42 10.05 5.34 -2.71
C ASP A 42 8.72 5.98 -2.30
N MET A 43 8.51 6.22 -1.01
CA MET A 43 7.31 6.92 -0.53
C MET A 43 7.23 8.34 -1.12
N ALA A 44 8.35 9.07 -1.20
CA ALA A 44 8.40 10.39 -1.82
C ALA A 44 8.20 10.38 -3.35
N LEU A 45 8.52 9.26 -4.02
CA LEU A 45 8.20 9.08 -5.44
C LEU A 45 6.69 8.85 -5.68
N ASP A 46 6.02 8.17 -4.74
CA ASP A 46 4.55 8.03 -4.73
C ASP A 46 3.88 9.39 -4.47
N ASP A 47 4.33 10.08 -3.41
CA ASP A 47 3.95 11.44 -3.03
C ASP A 47 4.66 12.49 -3.90
N SER A 48 4.35 12.57 -5.19
CA SER A 48 4.87 13.68 -6.01
C SER A 48 4.46 15.03 -5.39
N ALA A 49 5.43 15.70 -4.74
CA ALA A 49 5.28 16.81 -3.78
C ALA A 49 4.45 18.03 -4.21
N LEU A 50 4.15 18.19 -5.51
CA LEU A 50 3.27 19.24 -6.02
C LEU A 50 1.78 18.90 -5.90
N GLN A 51 1.40 17.63 -5.72
CA GLN A 51 0.01 17.16 -5.85
C GLN A 51 -0.77 17.19 -4.52
N GLY A 52 -0.11 16.90 -3.39
CA GLY A 52 -0.72 16.99 -2.06
C GLY A 52 -1.15 18.42 -1.68
N PHE A 53 -0.50 19.44 -2.25
CA PHE A 53 -0.86 20.85 -2.04
C PHE A 53 -2.24 21.22 -2.61
N PHE A 54 -2.72 20.48 -3.62
CA PHE A 54 -4.02 20.74 -4.27
C PHE A 54 -5.17 19.86 -3.77
N GLY A 55 -4.94 19.02 -2.74
CA GLY A 55 -6.00 18.18 -2.15
C GLY A 55 -6.61 17.16 -3.12
N VAL A 56 -5.89 16.78 -4.18
CA VAL A 56 -6.39 15.82 -5.16
C VAL A 56 -6.12 14.41 -4.66
N ASP A 57 -7.17 13.69 -4.27
CA ASP A 57 -7.10 12.25 -4.00
C ASP A 57 -6.84 11.51 -5.33
N ARG A 58 -5.67 10.88 -5.44
CA ARG A 58 -5.30 10.01 -6.57
C ARG A 58 -4.99 8.60 -6.12
N SER A 59 -5.75 8.11 -5.14
CA SER A 59 -5.72 6.71 -4.73
C SER A 59 -5.91 5.73 -5.90
N ASP A 60 -6.49 6.16 -7.02
CA ASP A 60 -6.70 5.43 -8.27
C ASP A 60 -5.46 5.27 -9.18
N ARG A 61 -4.37 6.00 -8.93
CA ARG A 61 -3.11 5.83 -9.69
C ARG A 61 -2.35 4.58 -9.26
N ASP A 62 -1.64 3.94 -10.20
CA ASP A 62 -0.84 2.74 -9.93
C ASP A 62 0.19 3.00 -8.80
N PRO A 63 0.05 2.32 -7.64
CA PRO A 63 0.85 2.57 -6.46
C PRO A 63 2.19 1.80 -6.49
N GLN A 64 2.90 1.80 -7.62
CA GLN A 64 4.14 1.03 -7.76
C GLN A 64 5.19 1.44 -6.71
N HIS A 65 5.33 2.74 -6.48
CA HIS A 65 6.27 3.29 -5.51
C HIS A 65 5.82 3.05 -4.06
N ALA A 66 4.52 3.21 -3.74
CA ALA A 66 4.01 2.81 -2.44
C ALA A 66 4.21 1.31 -2.14
N ARG A 67 4.03 0.42 -3.12
CA ARG A 67 4.33 -1.03 -2.95
C ARG A 67 5.82 -1.25 -2.68
N ALA A 68 6.71 -0.50 -3.34
CA ALA A 68 8.15 -0.60 -3.12
C ALA A 68 8.54 -0.11 -1.71
N ALA A 69 8.04 1.06 -1.30
CA ALA A 69 8.22 1.59 0.04
C ALA A 69 7.72 0.62 1.12
N PHE A 70 6.55 -0.01 0.90
CA PHE A 70 5.98 -0.97 1.84
C PHE A 70 6.90 -2.19 2.04
N ARG A 71 7.47 -2.72 0.94
CA ARG A 71 8.44 -3.81 1.01
C ARG A 71 9.70 -3.40 1.77
N ASP A 72 10.25 -2.23 1.49
CA ASP A 72 11.49 -1.76 2.09
C ASP A 72 11.35 -1.50 3.61
N PHE A 73 10.25 -0.86 4.02
CA PHE A 73 9.98 -0.67 5.46
C PHE A 73 9.69 -2.00 6.16
N SER A 74 8.99 -2.92 5.50
CA SER A 74 8.73 -4.27 6.04
C SER A 74 10.04 -5.04 6.23
N GLN A 75 10.95 -4.98 5.25
CA GLN A 75 12.27 -5.60 5.35
C GLN A 75 13.10 -4.99 6.49
N LEU A 76 13.10 -3.67 6.64
CA LEU A 76 13.78 -2.98 7.73
C LEU A 76 13.29 -3.48 9.10
N ILE A 77 11.98 -3.54 9.31
CA ILE A 77 11.40 -3.97 10.59
C ILE A 77 11.68 -5.45 10.87
N GLN A 78 11.60 -6.29 9.83
CA GLN A 78 11.87 -7.72 9.96
C GLN A 78 13.34 -8.01 10.30
N GLN A 79 14.27 -7.30 9.66
CA GLN A 79 15.71 -7.56 9.81
C GLN A 79 16.32 -6.78 10.98
N TYR A 80 15.83 -5.59 11.28
CA TYR A 80 16.37 -4.68 12.29
C TYR A 80 15.25 -4.13 13.20
N PRO A 81 14.54 -4.99 13.96
CA PRO A 81 13.41 -4.58 14.80
C PRO A 81 13.81 -3.57 15.90
N ASN A 82 15.08 -3.58 16.31
CA ASN A 82 15.62 -2.67 17.34
C ASN A 82 16.27 -1.41 16.75
N SER A 83 16.17 -1.19 15.42
CA SER A 83 16.67 0.03 14.79
C SER A 83 15.93 1.25 15.35
N GLN A 84 16.66 2.37 15.51
CA GLN A 84 16.04 3.65 15.87
C GLN A 84 14.96 4.11 14.87
N TYR A 85 14.98 3.59 13.64
CA TYR A 85 14.01 3.93 12.59
C TYR A 85 12.77 3.01 12.56
N ALA A 86 12.78 1.90 13.31
CA ALA A 86 11.72 0.89 13.25
C ALA A 86 10.35 1.44 13.66
N THR A 87 10.31 2.32 14.67
CA THR A 87 9.05 2.94 15.13
C THR A 87 8.41 3.82 14.06
N ASP A 88 9.20 4.62 13.35
CA ASP A 88 8.69 5.48 12.28
C ASP A 88 8.30 4.66 11.04
N ALA A 89 9.13 3.67 10.67
CA ALA A 89 8.83 2.74 9.60
C ALA A 89 7.49 2.01 9.82
N ASN A 90 7.18 1.61 11.05
CA ASN A 90 5.92 0.96 11.38
C ASN A 90 4.72 1.88 11.13
N LYS A 91 4.82 3.16 11.54
CA LYS A 91 3.76 4.15 11.26
C LYS A 91 3.55 4.35 9.77
N ARG A 92 4.63 4.37 8.99
CA ARG A 92 4.57 4.47 7.52
C ARG A 92 3.98 3.23 6.88
N LEU A 93 4.24 2.03 7.40
CA LEU A 93 3.60 0.81 6.92
C LEU A 93 2.08 0.87 7.08
N VAL A 94 1.57 1.36 8.20
CA VAL A 94 0.12 1.53 8.41
C VAL A 94 -0.46 2.48 7.36
N TYR A 95 0.20 3.62 7.13
CA TYR A 95 -0.22 4.58 6.10
C TYR A 95 -0.20 3.98 4.69
N LEU A 96 0.90 3.31 4.32
CA LEU A 96 1.05 2.69 3.01
C LEU A 96 0.04 1.56 2.80
N LYS A 97 -0.27 0.78 3.84
CA LYS A 97 -1.30 -0.26 3.80
C LYS A 97 -2.67 0.31 3.46
N ASP A 98 -3.06 1.41 4.12
CA ASP A 98 -4.30 2.11 3.83
C ASP A 98 -4.32 2.66 2.40
N ARG A 99 -3.22 3.28 1.94
CA ARG A 99 -3.09 3.78 0.57
C ARG A 99 -3.26 2.68 -0.47
N LEU A 100 -2.62 1.52 -0.26
CA LEU A 100 -2.69 0.39 -1.18
C LEU A 100 -4.10 -0.20 -1.22
N ALA A 101 -4.76 -0.33 -0.07
CA ALA A 101 -6.14 -0.80 -0.01
C ALA A 101 -7.11 0.16 -0.73
N LYS A 102 -6.92 1.48 -0.59
CA LYS A 102 -7.72 2.48 -1.33
C LYS A 102 -7.60 2.35 -2.85
N TYR A 103 -6.41 2.01 -3.36
CA TYR A 103 -6.24 1.73 -4.78
C TYR A 103 -7.10 0.53 -5.22
N GLU A 104 -7.00 -0.59 -4.51
CA GLU A 104 -7.77 -1.79 -4.85
C GLU A 104 -9.29 -1.54 -4.77
N LEU A 105 -9.74 -0.74 -3.80
CA LEU A 105 -11.14 -0.29 -3.73
C LEU A 105 -11.54 0.51 -4.97
N SER A 106 -10.75 1.50 -5.38
CA SER A 106 -11.03 2.32 -6.57
C SER A 106 -11.14 1.47 -7.85
N VAL A 107 -10.32 0.41 -7.94
CA VAL A 107 -10.36 -0.55 -9.05
C VAL A 107 -11.62 -1.42 -8.98
N ALA A 108 -12.01 -1.88 -7.79
CA ALA A 108 -13.26 -2.62 -7.59
C ALA A 108 -14.50 -1.75 -7.94
N GLU A 109 -14.53 -0.48 -7.53
CA GLU A 109 -15.57 0.48 -7.90
C GLU A 109 -15.64 0.69 -9.42
N TYR A 110 -14.49 0.83 -10.07
CA TYR A 110 -14.40 0.95 -11.52
C TYR A 110 -14.98 -0.28 -12.24
N TYR A 111 -14.64 -1.48 -11.79
CA TYR A 111 -15.20 -2.71 -12.35
C TYR A 111 -16.70 -2.85 -12.07
N THR A 112 -17.16 -2.38 -10.91
CA THR A 112 -18.59 -2.37 -10.55
C THR A 112 -19.38 -1.50 -11.52
N LYS A 113 -18.90 -0.29 -11.83
CA LYS A 113 -19.51 0.63 -12.80
C LYS A 113 -19.62 0.04 -14.21
N ARG A 114 -18.80 -0.96 -14.53
CA ARG A 114 -18.76 -1.66 -15.83
C ARG A 114 -19.47 -3.00 -15.84
N GLY A 115 -20.08 -3.42 -14.73
CA GLY A 115 -20.71 -4.74 -14.60
C GLY A 115 -19.73 -5.91 -14.64
N ALA A 116 -18.43 -5.66 -14.42
CA ALA A 116 -17.40 -6.69 -14.42
C ALA A 116 -17.33 -7.43 -13.07
N TYR A 117 -18.43 -8.08 -12.68
CA TYR A 117 -18.63 -8.61 -11.32
C TYR A 117 -17.61 -9.66 -10.88
N VAL A 118 -17.11 -10.50 -11.79
CA VAL A 118 -16.02 -11.44 -11.49
C VAL A 118 -14.75 -10.70 -11.08
N ALA A 119 -14.43 -9.59 -11.75
CA ALA A 119 -13.28 -8.77 -11.41
C ALA A 119 -13.46 -8.06 -10.05
N VAL A 120 -14.68 -7.60 -9.74
CA VAL A 120 -15.01 -7.03 -8.42
C VAL A 120 -14.75 -8.04 -7.31
N VAL A 121 -15.25 -9.27 -7.44
CA VAL A 121 -15.03 -10.35 -6.46
C VAL A 121 -13.54 -10.65 -6.31
N ASN A 122 -12.80 -10.79 -7.40
CA ASN A 122 -11.37 -11.07 -7.35
C ASN A 122 -10.59 -9.97 -6.62
N ARG A 123 -10.95 -8.69 -6.84
CA ARG A 123 -10.34 -7.55 -6.14
C ARG A 123 -10.69 -7.54 -4.65
N ALA A 124 -11.96 -7.72 -4.31
CA ALA A 124 -12.41 -7.78 -2.92
C ALA A 124 -11.75 -8.93 -2.15
N GLU A 125 -11.63 -10.12 -2.74
CA GLU A 125 -10.93 -11.25 -2.13
C GLU A 125 -9.44 -10.98 -1.94
N GLN A 126 -8.79 -10.28 -2.90
CA GLN A 126 -7.40 -9.87 -2.75
C GLN A 126 -7.25 -8.90 -1.58
N MET A 127 -8.14 -7.91 -1.45
CA MET A 127 -8.15 -6.96 -0.33
C MET A 127 -8.36 -7.65 1.02
N LEU A 128 -9.24 -8.66 1.09
CA LEU A 128 -9.43 -9.46 2.31
C LEU A 128 -8.20 -10.28 2.70
N ARG A 129 -7.38 -10.71 1.73
CA ARG A 129 -6.13 -11.44 2.00
C ARG A 129 -4.98 -10.51 2.38
N GLU A 130 -4.84 -9.39 1.68
CA GLU A 130 -3.66 -8.52 1.80
C GLU A 130 -3.85 -7.39 2.81
N PHE A 131 -5.07 -6.86 2.94
CA PHE A 131 -5.40 -5.65 3.71
C PHE A 131 -6.66 -5.80 4.61
N PRO A 132 -6.82 -6.91 5.37
CA PRO A 132 -8.09 -7.24 6.05
C PRO A 132 -8.55 -6.22 7.10
N ASP A 133 -7.64 -5.47 7.68
CA ASP A 133 -7.81 -4.51 8.78
C ASP A 133 -7.96 -3.06 8.30
N THR A 134 -8.00 -2.82 6.99
CA THR A 134 -8.14 -1.47 6.43
C THR A 134 -9.60 -1.11 6.23
N LYS A 135 -9.91 0.19 6.36
CA LYS A 135 -11.25 0.72 6.10
C LYS A 135 -11.72 0.42 4.67
N ALA A 136 -10.83 0.56 3.69
CA ALA A 136 -11.15 0.28 2.29
C ALA A 136 -11.60 -1.18 2.06
N THR A 137 -11.05 -2.14 2.80
CA THR A 137 -11.49 -3.55 2.75
C THR A 137 -12.86 -3.76 3.38
N HIS A 138 -13.24 -2.95 4.38
CA HIS A 138 -14.62 -2.96 4.86
C HIS A 138 -15.58 -2.39 3.81
N ASP A 139 -15.20 -1.25 3.21
CA ASP A 139 -15.99 -0.54 2.20
C ASP A 139 -16.16 -1.33 0.88
N VAL A 140 -15.29 -2.31 0.58
CA VAL A 140 -15.44 -3.18 -0.61
C VAL A 140 -16.45 -4.32 -0.42
N LEU A 141 -16.79 -4.70 0.82
CA LEU A 141 -17.68 -5.84 1.09
C LEU A 141 -19.08 -5.67 0.47
N PRO A 142 -19.74 -4.50 0.53
CA PRO A 142 -21.02 -4.29 -0.15
C PRO A 142 -20.92 -4.45 -1.68
N LEU A 143 -19.77 -4.05 -2.28
CA LEU A 143 -19.53 -4.25 -3.71
C LEU A 143 -19.38 -5.74 -4.05
N MET A 144 -18.69 -6.50 -3.19
CA MET A 144 -18.55 -7.95 -3.31
C MET A 144 -19.89 -8.68 -3.16
N GLU A 145 -20.71 -8.29 -2.18
CA GLU A 145 -22.07 -8.82 -1.99
C GLU A 145 -22.93 -8.57 -3.24
N ASN A 146 -22.93 -7.33 -3.74
CA ASN A 146 -23.67 -6.97 -4.94
C ASN A 146 -23.19 -7.79 -6.15
N ALA A 147 -21.87 -7.90 -6.34
CA ALA A 147 -21.29 -8.68 -7.43
C ALA A 147 -21.72 -10.16 -7.38
N TYR A 148 -21.75 -10.79 -6.20
CA TYR A 148 -22.27 -12.15 -6.08
C TYR A 148 -23.76 -12.27 -6.41
N LYS A 149 -24.59 -11.30 -6.00
CA LYS A 149 -26.03 -11.28 -6.37
C LYS A 149 -26.20 -11.17 -7.89
N GLN A 150 -25.43 -10.32 -8.54
CA GLN A 150 -25.47 -10.15 -10.01
C GLN A 150 -24.99 -11.40 -10.76
N LEU A 151 -24.09 -12.17 -10.15
CA LEU A 151 -23.65 -13.47 -10.65
C LEU A 151 -24.59 -14.63 -10.27
N GLN A 152 -25.73 -14.35 -9.63
CA GLN A 152 -26.70 -15.36 -9.13
C GLN A 152 -26.11 -16.32 -8.09
N LEU A 153 -25.05 -15.91 -7.39
CA LEU A 153 -24.35 -16.66 -6.35
C LEU A 153 -24.86 -16.25 -4.95
N ASN A 154 -26.15 -16.45 -4.69
CA ASN A 154 -26.82 -15.97 -3.48
C ASN A 154 -26.22 -16.53 -2.19
N GLY A 155 -25.76 -17.78 -2.19
CA GLY A 155 -25.13 -18.38 -1.00
C GLY A 155 -23.82 -17.70 -0.61
N GLN A 156 -23.07 -17.16 -1.57
CA GLN A 156 -21.86 -16.37 -1.34
C GLN A 156 -22.22 -14.96 -0.90
N ALA A 157 -23.22 -14.33 -1.52
CA ALA A 157 -23.74 -13.04 -1.09
C ALA A 157 -24.17 -13.06 0.38
N ASP A 158 -24.91 -14.09 0.80
CA ASP A 158 -25.35 -14.24 2.20
C ASP A 158 -24.18 -14.38 3.18
N LYS A 159 -23.09 -15.03 2.76
CA LYS A 159 -21.86 -15.11 3.58
C LYS A 159 -21.23 -13.74 3.74
N VAL A 160 -21.11 -12.95 2.68
CA VAL A 160 -20.57 -11.59 2.74
C VAL A 160 -21.45 -10.71 3.63
N ALA A 161 -22.78 -10.78 3.48
CA ALA A 161 -23.72 -10.03 4.32
C ALA A 161 -23.54 -10.34 5.82
N LYS A 162 -23.30 -11.61 6.18
CA LYS A 162 -22.98 -12.00 7.57
C LYS A 162 -21.67 -11.40 8.06
N VAL A 163 -20.64 -11.33 7.21
CA VAL A 163 -19.36 -10.71 7.56
C VAL A 163 -19.53 -9.22 7.82
N ILE A 164 -20.30 -8.52 6.97
CA ILE A 164 -20.64 -7.11 7.16
C ILE A 164 -21.39 -6.91 8.50
N ALA A 165 -22.40 -7.74 8.77
CA ALA A 165 -23.20 -7.65 10.00
C ALA A 165 -22.41 -7.98 11.28
N ALA A 166 -21.43 -8.87 11.20
CA ALA A 166 -20.56 -9.22 12.32
C ALA A 166 -19.53 -8.12 12.65
N ASN A 167 -19.28 -7.19 11.73
CA ASN A 167 -18.30 -6.12 11.86
C ASN A 167 -18.92 -4.75 11.51
N PRO A 168 -19.90 -4.26 12.29
CA PRO A 168 -20.47 -2.93 12.08
C PRO A 168 -19.41 -1.85 12.38
N GLN A 169 -19.42 -0.75 11.61
CA GLN A 169 -18.47 0.38 11.76
C GLN A 169 -18.61 1.10 13.10
#